data_AF-A0A7D9I3R4-F1
#
_entry.id   AF-A0A7D9I3R4-F1
#
_cell.length_a   1.000
_cell.length_b   1.000
_cell.length_c   1.000
_cell.angle_alpha   90.00
_cell.angle_beta   90.00
_cell.angle_gamma   90.00
#
_symmetry.space_group_name_H-M   'P 1'
#
loop_
_entity.id
_entity.type
_entity.pdbx_description
1 polymer ?
#
loop_
_entity_poly.entity_id
_entity_poly.type
_entity_poly.pdbx_seq_one_letter_code
_entity_poly.pdbx_strand_id
1 'polypeptide(L)'
;MVGFWLVVYGIAQQYIAQSGMTGTGESSMSTTGGPSMTTIGESSMTPTGNPRITATGESNVTASGESRMTATGESSMTTIGESSMTPTGDPSVTAIGESSMTLDNGEISMTTSGESIMTTSGESIMTTTGESIMTTTGESSMTTTGESSMTTTGESSMHTTGEPQIFVVDEDVSGSTTEFSTESLTLNEEIESLQMMSHVNFQNDAILGTNGDGYSFIDVTSNVKECPIYSVVWHRTLLKNDMIATFKEQGIFHMNLDVTFIGYNGKMEEGKGEGVFRDALSTFWNQFFNSLAVGAQEKIPSIRHDCQKEEWEAIARILVYGYIRNRYFPLSLSLGFLIVCLFGDDSVSSEFLLSCFRQHLSDDERDTFDKCFEDDFDPNDDDVKDFLSYYKCFRNHSKENIRQIIFEIAHQEIIQKPRYILNCWAPIVKSLKILPDFQSVKDVQHMYDAKRPTTKKVLKLIQSEPASDKERLCLDHLKKYIRSLQGNFLPLFLQFVTGSDVICFPHIEVTFSVLDGKTRRPVAHTCGPLLEIPSTYQSYNELSEEFSELLSNKDAWHFNIV
;
A
#
# COMPACT_ATOMS: atom_id res chain seq x y z
N MET A 1 -6.63 20.78 37.68
CA MET A 1 -8.02 20.78 37.20
C MET A 1 -8.70 19.60 37.88
N VAL A 2 -9.64 19.87 38.80
CA VAL A 2 -10.27 18.85 39.65
C VAL A 2 -11.52 18.38 38.91
N GLY A 3 -11.55 17.13 38.45
CA GLY A 3 -12.73 16.54 37.84
C GLY A 3 -13.73 16.11 38.91
N PHE A 4 -14.91 16.72 38.93
CA PHE A 4 -16.04 16.29 39.76
C PHE A 4 -16.83 15.21 39.00
N TRP A 5 -17.08 14.08 39.67
CA TRP A 5 -18.04 13.06 39.23
C TRP A 5 -19.36 13.28 39.97
N LEU A 6 -20.47 13.40 39.24
CA LEU A 6 -21.81 13.57 39.82
C LEU A 6 -22.62 12.29 39.59
N VAL A 7 -22.99 11.58 40.66
CA VAL A 7 -23.90 10.42 40.61
C VAL A 7 -25.30 10.93 40.94
N VAL A 8 -26.26 10.74 40.02
CA VAL A 8 -27.64 11.25 40.17
C VAL A 8 -28.61 10.06 40.26
N TYR A 9 -29.38 10.01 41.34
CA TYR A 9 -30.53 9.11 41.49
C TYR A 9 -31.82 9.89 41.26
N GLY A 10 -32.47 9.65 40.12
CA GLY A 10 -33.87 10.01 39.85
C GLY A 10 -34.21 11.50 39.70
N ILE A 11 -35.08 11.77 38.72
CA ILE A 11 -35.69 13.06 38.32
C ILE A 11 -34.87 13.85 37.28
N ALA A 12 -35.49 14.01 36.10
CA ALA A 12 -34.98 14.71 34.93
C ALA A 12 -34.45 16.12 35.26
N GLN A 13 -33.18 16.37 34.94
CA GLN A 13 -32.61 17.71 34.93
C GLN A 13 -31.78 17.92 33.65
N GLN A 14 -31.96 19.09 33.05
CA GLN A 14 -31.25 19.54 31.86
C GLN A 14 -29.91 20.17 32.28
N TYR A 15 -28.79 19.58 31.87
CA TYR A 15 -27.44 20.02 32.26
C TYR A 15 -26.66 20.53 31.05
N ILE A 16 -26.01 21.68 31.21
CA ILE A 16 -24.94 22.14 30.31
C ILE A 16 -23.62 21.74 30.98
N ALA A 17 -23.03 20.61 30.58
CA ALA A 17 -21.82 20.06 31.22
C ALA A 17 -20.73 19.74 30.20
N GLN A 18 -19.50 20.19 30.48
CA GLN A 18 -18.26 19.73 29.81
C GLN A 18 -17.68 18.45 30.46
N SER A 19 -18.41 17.79 31.36
CA SER A 19 -17.94 16.64 32.17
C SER A 19 -18.97 15.51 32.18
N GLY A 20 -18.52 14.27 32.44
CA GLY A 20 -19.32 13.06 32.30
C GLY A 20 -20.48 12.88 33.30
N MET A 21 -21.50 12.13 32.90
CA MET A 21 -22.75 11.87 33.64
C MET A 21 -23.01 10.36 33.78
N THR A 22 -23.42 9.92 34.96
CA THR A 22 -23.78 8.51 35.24
C THR A 22 -25.17 8.42 35.87
N GLY A 23 -26.06 7.58 35.32
CA GLY A 23 -27.42 7.33 35.84
C GLY A 23 -27.69 5.84 36.05
N THR A 24 -28.45 5.50 37.08
CA THR A 24 -28.86 4.12 37.39
C THR A 24 -30.36 4.06 37.69
N GLY A 25 -31.07 3.06 37.15
CA GLY A 25 -32.52 2.98 37.16
C GLY A 25 -33.14 3.92 36.12
N GLU A 26 -34.42 4.28 36.29
CA GLU A 26 -35.12 5.23 35.42
C GLU A 26 -34.41 6.59 35.35
N SER A 27 -33.84 6.90 34.19
CA SER A 27 -32.97 8.08 33.99
C SER A 27 -33.34 8.84 32.71
N SER A 28 -33.41 10.18 32.76
CA SER A 28 -33.56 11.04 31.58
C SER A 28 -32.46 12.11 31.55
N MET A 29 -31.72 12.19 30.44
CA MET A 29 -30.58 13.10 30.27
C MET A 29 -30.67 13.88 28.95
N SER A 30 -30.42 15.20 29.02
CA SER A 30 -30.28 16.06 27.85
C SER A 30 -29.11 17.00 28.05
N THR A 31 -28.20 17.05 27.08
CA THR A 31 -26.93 17.75 27.17
C THR A 31 -26.50 18.36 25.84
N THR A 32 -25.64 19.37 25.90
CA THR A 32 -25.02 20.04 24.74
C THR A 32 -23.49 20.03 24.92
N GLY A 33 -22.74 19.83 23.83
CA GLY A 33 -21.27 19.78 23.83
C GLY A 33 -20.72 18.35 23.62
N GLY A 34 -19.59 18.02 24.23
CA GLY A 34 -18.96 16.68 24.14
C GLY A 34 -19.00 15.86 25.43
N PRO A 35 -20.17 15.63 26.07
CA PRO A 35 -20.25 14.90 27.32
C PRO A 35 -20.05 13.39 27.14
N SER A 36 -19.54 12.74 28.18
CA SER A 36 -19.56 11.28 28.30
C SER A 36 -20.74 10.87 29.19
N MET A 37 -21.68 10.07 28.69
CA MET A 37 -22.88 9.63 29.42
C MET A 37 -22.89 8.12 29.58
N THR A 38 -23.22 7.64 30.78
CA THR A 38 -23.36 6.21 31.08
C THR A 38 -24.66 5.94 31.84
N THR A 39 -25.53 5.06 31.34
CA THR A 39 -26.78 4.67 32.02
C THR A 39 -26.90 3.16 32.18
N ILE A 40 -27.48 2.73 33.31
CA ILE A 40 -27.84 1.33 33.57
C ILE A 40 -29.32 1.29 33.99
N GLY A 41 -30.15 0.56 33.25
CA GLY A 41 -31.61 0.49 33.41
C GLY A 41 -32.35 1.32 32.35
N GLU A 42 -33.66 1.50 32.57
CA GLU A 42 -34.53 2.28 31.69
C GLU A 42 -34.02 3.73 31.53
N SER A 43 -33.69 4.14 30.30
CA SER A 43 -33.12 5.47 30.09
C SER A 43 -33.54 6.16 28.79
N SER A 44 -33.59 7.49 28.83
CA SER A 44 -33.85 8.35 27.66
C SER A 44 -32.79 9.45 27.56
N MET A 45 -32.08 9.55 26.44
CA MET A 45 -30.93 10.44 26.25
C MET A 45 -31.05 11.27 24.97
N THR A 46 -30.85 12.58 25.07
CA THR A 46 -30.91 13.52 23.93
C THR A 46 -29.71 14.48 23.87
N PRO A 47 -28.48 13.98 23.63
CA PRO A 47 -27.30 14.84 23.55
C PRO A 47 -27.12 15.49 22.18
N THR A 48 -26.42 16.62 22.16
CA THR A 48 -26.03 17.33 20.93
C THR A 48 -24.57 17.76 21.00
N GLY A 49 -23.85 17.74 19.87
CA GLY A 49 -22.42 18.05 19.79
C GLY A 49 -21.59 16.80 19.54
N ASN A 50 -20.60 16.51 20.40
CA ASN A 50 -19.69 15.37 20.24
C ASN A 50 -19.82 14.33 21.38
N PRO A 51 -21.02 13.75 21.63
CA PRO A 51 -21.24 12.92 22.80
C PRO A 51 -20.59 11.53 22.71
N ARG A 52 -20.23 10.98 23.87
CA ARG A 52 -19.90 9.56 24.04
C ARG A 52 -20.93 8.93 24.96
N ILE A 53 -21.64 7.90 24.49
CA ILE A 53 -22.80 7.32 25.19
C ILE A 53 -22.58 5.83 25.43
N THR A 54 -22.84 5.38 26.64
CA THR A 54 -22.90 3.95 27.00
C THR A 54 -24.22 3.67 27.71
N ALA A 55 -25.10 2.88 27.12
CA ALA A 55 -26.39 2.51 27.69
C ALA A 55 -26.46 1.00 27.93
N THR A 56 -27.02 0.58 29.07
CA THR A 56 -27.26 -0.84 29.37
C THR A 56 -28.67 -1.02 29.91
N GLY A 57 -29.47 -1.89 29.28
CA GLY A 57 -30.90 -2.06 29.53
C GLY A 57 -31.76 -1.36 28.46
N GLU A 58 -33.05 -1.19 28.75
CA GLU A 58 -34.00 -0.50 27.88
C GLU A 58 -33.61 0.97 27.69
N SER A 59 -33.28 1.38 26.47
CA SER A 59 -32.77 2.74 26.23
C SER A 59 -33.29 3.38 24.95
N ASN A 60 -33.61 4.68 25.03
CA ASN A 60 -34.00 5.52 23.90
C ASN A 60 -32.98 6.66 23.74
N VAL A 61 -32.23 6.69 22.64
CA VAL A 61 -31.14 7.66 22.42
C VAL A 61 -31.36 8.42 21.13
N THR A 62 -31.37 9.75 21.20
CA THR A 62 -31.39 10.64 20.02
C THR A 62 -30.22 11.61 20.08
N ALA A 63 -29.18 11.35 19.28
CA ALA A 63 -27.96 12.16 19.26
C ALA A 63 -27.82 12.94 17.96
N SER A 64 -27.25 14.15 18.02
CA SER A 64 -26.93 14.95 16.85
C SER A 64 -25.53 15.55 16.93
N GLY A 65 -24.79 15.53 15.81
CA GLY A 65 -23.36 15.83 15.72
C GLY A 65 -22.49 14.57 15.77
N GLU A 66 -21.18 14.72 15.95
CA GLU A 66 -20.19 13.63 15.96
C GLU A 66 -20.35 12.71 17.18
N SER A 67 -21.10 11.62 17.04
CA SER A 67 -21.54 10.81 18.17
C SER A 67 -20.85 9.43 18.22
N ARG A 68 -20.46 8.98 19.41
CA ARG A 68 -20.01 7.59 19.65
C ARG A 68 -20.93 6.91 20.65
N MET A 69 -21.54 5.78 20.28
CA MET A 69 -22.56 5.12 21.10
C MET A 69 -22.33 3.62 21.23
N THR A 70 -22.48 3.11 22.45
CA THR A 70 -22.53 1.67 22.76
C THR A 70 -23.81 1.42 23.55
N ALA A 71 -24.64 0.48 23.11
CA ALA A 71 -25.89 0.12 23.78
C ALA A 71 -25.98 -1.39 23.97
N THR A 72 -26.39 -1.86 25.15
CA THR A 72 -26.56 -3.29 25.43
C THR A 72 -27.99 -3.55 25.93
N GLY A 73 -28.73 -4.44 25.27
CA GLY A 73 -30.14 -4.74 25.55
C GLY A 73 -31.09 -4.16 24.49
N GLU A 74 -32.37 -4.04 24.84
CA GLU A 74 -33.38 -3.42 23.96
C GLU A 74 -33.11 -1.91 23.83
N SER A 75 -32.80 -1.45 22.62
CA SER A 75 -32.41 -0.05 22.42
C SER A 75 -33.01 0.54 21.15
N SER A 76 -33.54 1.77 21.25
CA SER A 76 -33.93 2.59 20.10
C SER A 76 -32.95 3.75 19.98
N MET A 77 -32.25 3.83 18.85
CA MET A 77 -31.20 4.82 18.62
C MET A 77 -31.47 5.61 17.35
N THR A 78 -31.36 6.93 17.44
CA THR A 78 -31.43 7.85 16.29
C THR A 78 -30.21 8.75 16.31
N THR A 79 -29.48 8.83 15.18
CA THR A 79 -28.32 9.72 15.02
C THR A 79 -28.47 10.61 13.79
N ILE A 80 -28.04 11.86 13.93
CA ILE A 80 -27.99 12.84 12.83
C ILE A 80 -26.61 13.48 12.81
N GLY A 81 -25.82 13.20 11.77
CA GLY A 81 -24.41 13.59 11.64
C GLY A 81 -23.47 12.39 11.59
N GLU A 82 -22.17 12.64 11.75
CA GLU A 82 -21.16 11.58 11.82
C GLU A 82 -21.37 10.72 13.08
N SER A 83 -21.48 9.39 12.91
CA SER A 83 -21.75 8.50 14.03
C SER A 83 -20.98 7.19 13.97
N SER A 84 -20.58 6.71 15.15
CA SER A 84 -20.02 5.38 15.36
C SER A 84 -20.83 4.64 16.42
N MET A 85 -21.46 3.52 16.06
CA MET A 85 -22.40 2.79 16.91
C MET A 85 -22.04 1.32 17.07
N THR A 86 -22.13 0.82 18.30
CA THR A 86 -21.94 -0.60 18.63
C THR A 86 -23.05 -1.12 19.55
N PRO A 87 -24.30 -1.28 19.08
CA PRO A 87 -25.35 -1.89 19.88
C PRO A 87 -25.29 -3.42 19.86
N THR A 88 -25.75 -4.05 20.94
CA THR A 88 -25.87 -5.52 21.08
C THR A 88 -27.18 -5.86 21.78
N GLY A 89 -27.89 -6.92 21.37
CA GLY A 89 -29.22 -7.26 21.87
C GLY A 89 -30.28 -7.01 20.79
N ASP A 90 -31.39 -6.36 21.10
CA ASP A 90 -32.45 -6.10 20.11
C ASP A 90 -32.51 -4.60 19.75
N PRO A 91 -31.59 -4.09 18.89
CA PRO A 91 -31.53 -2.68 18.55
C PRO A 91 -32.45 -2.30 17.38
N SER A 92 -33.07 -1.15 17.50
CA SER A 92 -33.70 -0.40 16.42
C SER A 92 -32.91 0.88 16.15
N VAL A 93 -32.24 0.96 14.99
CA VAL A 93 -31.30 2.05 14.67
C VAL A 93 -31.75 2.85 13.46
N THR A 94 -31.75 4.18 13.60
CA THR A 94 -31.88 5.13 12.49
C THR A 94 -30.65 6.03 12.44
N ALA A 95 -29.91 6.01 11.33
CA ALA A 95 -28.73 6.86 11.13
C ALA A 95 -28.88 7.75 9.90
N ILE A 96 -28.62 9.05 10.05
CA ILE A 96 -28.67 10.03 8.96
C ILE A 96 -27.33 10.78 8.93
N GLY A 97 -26.58 10.67 7.83
CA GLY A 97 -25.21 11.18 7.69
C GLY A 97 -24.20 10.05 7.52
N GLU A 98 -22.91 10.36 7.73
CA GLU A 98 -21.86 9.36 7.70
C GLU A 98 -21.95 8.46 8.94
N SER A 99 -22.03 7.15 8.75
CA SER A 99 -22.20 6.22 9.87
C SER A 99 -21.32 4.97 9.74
N SER A 100 -20.74 4.56 10.87
CA SER A 100 -20.01 3.30 11.01
C SER A 100 -20.62 2.48 12.13
N MET A 101 -21.10 1.29 11.81
CA MET A 101 -21.89 0.47 12.75
C MET A 101 -21.43 -0.98 12.81
N THR A 102 -21.36 -1.53 14.02
CA THR A 102 -21.16 -2.96 14.28
C THR A 102 -22.22 -3.45 15.23
N LEU A 103 -23.14 -4.28 14.74
CA LEU A 103 -24.27 -4.82 15.49
C LEU A 103 -24.10 -6.33 15.63
N ASP A 104 -24.22 -6.83 16.85
CA ASP A 104 -23.99 -8.24 17.12
C ASP A 104 -25.02 -8.80 18.10
N ASN A 105 -25.58 -9.95 17.70
CA ASN A 105 -26.57 -10.76 18.41
C ASN A 105 -27.94 -10.09 18.57
N GLY A 106 -29.02 -10.85 18.35
CA GLY A 106 -30.42 -10.44 18.54
C GLY A 106 -31.16 -10.08 17.25
N GLU A 107 -32.39 -9.55 17.39
CA GLU A 107 -33.20 -9.05 16.28
C GLU A 107 -32.81 -7.59 15.96
N ILE A 108 -32.23 -7.37 14.79
CA ILE A 108 -31.72 -6.06 14.37
C ILE A 108 -32.67 -5.41 13.37
N SER A 109 -33.13 -4.18 13.68
CA SER A 109 -33.86 -3.33 12.74
C SER A 109 -33.07 -2.06 12.45
N MET A 110 -32.86 -1.75 11.17
CA MET A 110 -32.00 -0.63 10.78
C MET A 110 -32.52 0.16 9.59
N THR A 111 -32.39 1.49 9.68
CA THR A 111 -32.57 2.41 8.56
C THR A 111 -31.41 3.40 8.49
N THR A 112 -30.75 3.51 7.34
CA THR A 112 -29.63 4.42 7.12
C THR A 112 -29.81 5.31 5.90
N SER A 113 -29.34 6.55 6.01
CA SER A 113 -29.32 7.51 4.91
C SER A 113 -28.03 8.33 4.91
N GLY A 114 -27.23 8.22 3.84
CA GLY A 114 -25.89 8.79 3.75
C GLY A 114 -24.83 7.73 3.51
N GLU A 115 -23.55 8.09 3.69
CA GLU A 115 -22.44 7.14 3.57
C GLU A 115 -22.41 6.20 4.78
N SER A 116 -22.48 4.89 4.56
CA SER A 116 -22.66 3.91 5.64
C SER A 116 -21.67 2.75 5.54
N ILE A 117 -21.00 2.41 6.63
CA ILE A 117 -20.25 1.14 6.77
C ILE A 117 -20.89 0.32 7.88
N MET A 118 -21.37 -0.87 7.56
CA MET A 118 -22.21 -1.65 8.47
C MET A 118 -21.75 -3.10 8.54
N THR A 119 -21.63 -3.63 9.75
CA THR A 119 -21.43 -5.05 10.02
C THR A 119 -22.54 -5.53 10.95
N THR A 120 -23.31 -6.53 10.54
CA THR A 120 -24.39 -7.12 11.34
C THR A 120 -24.20 -8.63 11.51
N SER A 121 -24.52 -9.13 12.70
CA SER A 121 -24.52 -10.55 13.05
C SER A 121 -25.81 -10.89 13.79
N GLY A 122 -26.64 -11.78 13.23
CA GLY A 122 -27.97 -12.13 13.73
C GLY A 122 -29.08 -11.96 12.68
N GLU A 123 -30.33 -12.06 13.13
CA GLU A 123 -31.50 -11.81 12.28
C GLU A 123 -31.66 -10.30 12.05
N SER A 124 -31.69 -9.87 10.79
CA SER A 124 -31.64 -8.43 10.49
C SER A 124 -32.60 -7.98 9.39
N ILE A 125 -33.22 -6.81 9.59
CA ILE A 125 -34.01 -6.09 8.59
C ILE A 125 -33.38 -4.73 8.39
N MET A 126 -32.87 -4.46 7.19
CA MET A 126 -32.13 -3.22 6.88
C MET A 126 -32.71 -2.48 5.67
N THR A 127 -32.79 -1.16 5.79
CA THR A 127 -33.07 -0.24 4.67
C THR A 127 -31.96 0.80 4.56
N THR A 128 -31.30 0.88 3.41
CA THR A 128 -30.13 1.74 3.21
C THR A 128 -30.33 2.64 1.99
N THR A 129 -30.07 3.94 2.15
CA THR A 129 -30.13 4.95 1.08
C THR A 129 -28.80 5.72 1.02
N GLY A 130 -28.13 5.74 -0.13
CA GLY A 130 -26.80 6.36 -0.29
C GLY A 130 -25.68 5.36 -0.54
N GLU A 131 -24.43 5.81 -0.47
CA GLU A 131 -23.25 4.96 -0.63
C GLU A 131 -23.06 4.06 0.59
N SER A 132 -22.92 2.75 0.39
CA SER A 132 -22.83 1.83 1.54
C SER A 132 -21.94 0.62 1.35
N ILE A 133 -21.26 0.23 2.43
CA ILE A 133 -20.52 -1.04 2.53
C ILE A 133 -21.17 -1.86 3.64
N MET A 134 -21.70 -3.03 3.31
CA MET A 134 -22.42 -3.89 4.25
C MET A 134 -21.79 -5.27 4.34
N THR A 135 -21.64 -5.80 5.56
CA THR A 135 -21.29 -7.18 5.84
C THR A 135 -22.31 -7.78 6.79
N THR A 136 -23.05 -8.80 6.37
CA THR A 136 -24.14 -9.40 7.15
C THR A 136 -23.90 -10.89 7.37
N THR A 137 -24.04 -11.36 8.60
CA THR A 137 -23.92 -12.79 8.93
C THR A 137 -25.17 -13.26 9.67
N GLY A 138 -25.92 -14.22 9.11
CA GLY A 138 -27.23 -14.66 9.62
C GLY A 138 -28.38 -14.41 8.65
N GLU A 139 -29.62 -14.63 9.10
CA GLU A 139 -30.81 -14.39 8.28
C GLU A 139 -31.04 -12.88 8.08
N SER A 140 -31.20 -12.43 6.84
CA SER A 140 -31.33 -11.00 6.55
C SER A 140 -32.35 -10.64 5.47
N SER A 141 -33.01 -9.50 5.65
CA SER A 141 -33.90 -8.87 4.67
C SER A 141 -33.43 -7.44 4.43
N MET A 142 -32.99 -7.13 3.20
CA MET A 142 -32.32 -5.87 2.88
C MET A 142 -32.98 -5.14 1.71
N THR A 143 -33.18 -3.83 1.86
CA THR A 143 -33.56 -2.91 0.77
C THR A 143 -32.51 -1.82 0.64
N THR A 144 -31.80 -1.75 -0.50
CA THR A 144 -30.70 -0.79 -0.72
C THR A 144 -30.95 0.07 -1.95
N THR A 145 -30.72 1.38 -1.84
CA THR A 145 -30.84 2.36 -2.93
C THR A 145 -29.58 3.22 -2.99
N GLY A 146 -28.82 3.18 -4.09
CA GLY A 146 -27.53 3.87 -4.24
C GLY A 146 -26.38 2.93 -4.63
N GLU A 147 -25.15 3.45 -4.64
CA GLU A 147 -23.94 2.63 -4.84
C GLU A 147 -23.68 1.80 -3.57
N SER A 148 -23.48 0.49 -3.71
CA SER A 148 -23.34 -0.37 -2.55
C SER A 148 -22.40 -1.54 -2.78
N SER A 149 -21.64 -1.92 -1.77
CA SER A 149 -20.82 -3.13 -1.74
C SER A 149 -21.29 -4.00 -0.57
N MET A 150 -21.86 -5.18 -0.87
CA MET A 150 -22.50 -6.04 0.13
C MET A 150 -21.83 -7.41 0.17
N THR A 151 -21.52 -7.89 1.37
CA THR A 151 -21.11 -9.28 1.65
C THR A 151 -22.11 -9.91 2.60
N THR A 152 -22.72 -11.03 2.24
CA THR A 152 -23.66 -11.75 3.12
C THR A 152 -23.27 -13.22 3.27
N THR A 153 -23.37 -13.76 4.49
CA THR A 153 -23.19 -15.18 4.81
C THR A 153 -24.42 -15.67 5.57
N GLY A 154 -25.21 -16.59 4.99
CA GLY A 154 -26.50 -17.04 5.53
C GLY A 154 -27.69 -16.63 4.65
N GLU A 155 -28.91 -17.08 5.01
CA GLU A 155 -30.10 -16.83 4.21
C GLU A 155 -30.38 -15.33 4.06
N SER A 156 -30.56 -14.86 2.81
CA SER A 156 -30.77 -13.43 2.57
C SER A 156 -31.82 -13.17 1.48
N SER A 157 -32.66 -12.16 1.73
CA SER A 157 -33.60 -11.58 0.77
C SER A 157 -33.20 -10.13 0.49
N MET A 158 -32.81 -9.83 -0.74
CA MET A 158 -32.32 -8.50 -1.13
C MET A 158 -33.17 -7.86 -2.23
N HIS A 159 -33.47 -6.58 -2.06
CA HIS A 159 -33.98 -5.70 -3.12
C HIS A 159 -33.05 -4.49 -3.28
N THR A 160 -32.33 -4.39 -4.39
CA THR A 160 -31.36 -3.31 -4.65
C THR A 160 -31.70 -2.48 -5.87
N THR A 161 -31.40 -1.19 -5.83
CA THR A 161 -31.51 -0.26 -6.96
C THR A 161 -30.30 0.68 -6.99
N GLY A 162 -29.65 0.86 -8.13
CA GLY A 162 -28.37 1.59 -8.26
C GLY A 162 -27.27 0.73 -8.88
N GLU A 163 -26.03 0.91 -8.44
CA GLU A 163 -24.86 0.09 -8.85
C GLU A 163 -24.36 -0.77 -7.66
N PRO A 164 -24.96 -1.95 -7.41
CA PRO A 164 -24.54 -2.83 -6.33
C PRO A 164 -23.44 -3.81 -6.75
N GLN A 165 -22.43 -3.99 -5.91
CA GLN A 165 -21.48 -5.10 -5.91
C GLN A 165 -21.90 -6.07 -4.80
N ILE A 166 -22.35 -7.29 -5.14
CA ILE A 166 -22.90 -8.25 -4.17
C ILE A 166 -22.07 -9.53 -4.15
N PHE A 167 -21.61 -9.92 -2.96
CA PHE A 167 -20.95 -11.19 -2.69
C PHE A 167 -21.78 -12.00 -1.67
N VAL A 168 -22.30 -13.15 -2.10
CA VAL A 168 -23.08 -14.06 -1.25
C VAL A 168 -22.25 -15.32 -1.01
N VAL A 169 -22.07 -15.70 0.26
CA VAL A 169 -21.46 -16.96 0.68
C VAL A 169 -22.58 -17.86 1.20
N ASP A 170 -23.16 -18.68 0.30
CA ASP A 170 -24.22 -19.62 0.66
C ASP A 170 -23.69 -21.05 0.84
N GLU A 171 -24.10 -21.69 1.94
CA GLU A 171 -24.38 -23.13 1.96
C GLU A 171 -25.90 -23.28 1.75
N ASP A 172 -26.30 -23.81 0.59
CA ASP A 172 -27.68 -24.12 0.14
C ASP A 172 -28.55 -22.98 -0.46
N VAL A 173 -28.80 -23.14 -1.78
CA VAL A 173 -29.66 -22.26 -2.59
C VAL A 173 -31.12 -22.71 -2.49
N SER A 174 -32.01 -21.82 -2.05
CA SER A 174 -33.39 -21.83 -2.53
C SER A 174 -33.98 -20.42 -2.67
N GLY A 175 -34.19 -20.01 -3.93
CA GLY A 175 -35.17 -18.98 -4.29
C GLY A 175 -34.69 -17.52 -4.33
N SER A 176 -33.85 -17.16 -5.29
CA SER A 176 -33.72 -15.76 -5.72
C SER A 176 -34.01 -15.65 -7.22
N THR A 177 -35.02 -14.84 -7.57
CA THR A 177 -35.29 -14.44 -8.95
C THR A 177 -34.33 -13.31 -9.29
N THR A 178 -33.23 -13.67 -9.96
CA THR A 178 -32.26 -12.73 -10.49
C THR A 178 -32.56 -12.46 -11.97
N GLU A 179 -33.04 -11.26 -12.30
CA GLU A 179 -32.74 -10.68 -13.61
C GLU A 179 -31.36 -10.01 -13.47
N PHE A 180 -30.31 -10.71 -13.91
CA PHE A 180 -28.98 -10.13 -14.07
C PHE A 180 -28.42 -10.48 -15.45
N SER A 181 -28.04 -9.42 -16.17
CA SER A 181 -27.10 -9.49 -17.29
C SER A 181 -25.72 -9.69 -16.66
N THR A 182 -25.16 -10.90 -16.76
CA THR A 182 -23.86 -11.24 -16.19
C THR A 182 -22.75 -10.94 -17.21
N GLU A 183 -21.83 -10.04 -16.86
CA GLU A 183 -20.47 -10.10 -17.38
C GLU A 183 -19.60 -10.85 -16.35
N SER A 184 -18.98 -11.92 -16.83
CA SER A 184 -18.11 -12.81 -16.07
C SER A 184 -16.67 -12.39 -16.33
N LEU A 185 -15.94 -12.00 -15.28
CA LEU A 185 -14.54 -11.62 -15.39
C LEU A 185 -13.72 -12.87 -15.76
N THR A 186 -13.20 -12.91 -16.98
CA THR A 186 -12.26 -13.93 -17.44
C THR A 186 -10.85 -13.35 -17.44
N LEU A 187 -9.84 -14.24 -17.38
CA LEU A 187 -8.38 -14.02 -17.34
C LEU A 187 -7.78 -13.00 -18.34
N ASN A 188 -8.59 -12.35 -19.16
CA ASN A 188 -8.19 -11.33 -20.13
C ASN A 188 -8.06 -9.92 -19.52
N GLU A 189 -8.63 -9.65 -18.33
CA GLU A 189 -8.54 -8.33 -17.68
C GLU A 189 -7.16 -8.00 -17.08
N GLU A 190 -6.33 -9.02 -16.78
CA GLU A 190 -4.90 -8.81 -16.46
C GLU A 190 -4.11 -8.25 -17.66
N ILE A 191 -4.58 -8.51 -18.89
CA ILE A 191 -3.96 -7.99 -20.12
C ILE A 191 -4.49 -6.60 -20.43
N GLU A 192 -5.78 -6.32 -20.19
CA GLU A 192 -6.33 -4.97 -20.34
C GLU A 192 -5.79 -4.00 -19.29
N SER A 193 -5.52 -4.41 -18.06
CA SER A 193 -4.84 -3.57 -17.07
C SER A 193 -3.41 -3.21 -17.49
N LEU A 194 -2.67 -4.13 -18.14
CA LEU A 194 -1.35 -3.85 -18.74
C LEU A 194 -1.43 -3.01 -20.03
N GLN A 195 -2.51 -3.12 -20.81
CA GLN A 195 -2.76 -2.29 -21.99
C GLN A 195 -3.30 -0.89 -21.66
N MET A 196 -4.06 -0.75 -20.57
CA MET A 196 -4.47 0.53 -19.99
C MET A 196 -3.25 1.28 -19.43
N MET A 197 -2.25 0.57 -18.90
CA MET A 197 -0.96 1.16 -18.52
C MET A 197 -0.15 1.68 -19.72
N SER A 198 -0.39 1.20 -20.95
CA SER A 198 0.23 1.72 -22.18
C SER A 198 -0.52 2.89 -22.83
N HIS A 199 -1.75 3.17 -22.38
CA HIS A 199 -2.63 4.20 -22.95
C HIS A 199 -2.88 5.40 -22.03
N VAL A 200 -2.13 5.56 -20.93
CA VAL A 200 -2.03 6.86 -20.26
C VAL A 200 -1.19 7.80 -21.14
N ASN A 201 -1.81 8.24 -22.23
CA ASN A 201 -1.47 9.47 -22.90
C ASN A 201 -1.75 10.55 -21.87
N PHE A 202 -0.71 11.26 -21.39
CA PHE A 202 -0.88 12.49 -20.61
C PHE A 202 -1.56 13.53 -21.51
N GLN A 203 -2.87 13.39 -21.74
CA GLN A 203 -3.72 14.47 -22.17
C GLN A 203 -4.26 15.13 -20.92
N ASN A 204 -3.54 16.21 -20.57
CA ASN A 204 -3.94 17.38 -19.82
C ASN A 204 -5.43 17.45 -19.45
N ASP A 205 -5.70 17.50 -18.15
CA ASP A 205 -6.51 18.59 -17.61
C ASP A 205 -5.88 19.03 -16.28
N ALA A 206 -5.55 20.31 -16.18
CA ALA A 206 -4.99 20.92 -14.98
C ALA A 206 -6.07 20.92 -13.89
N ILE A 207 -5.95 20.02 -12.91
CA ILE A 207 -6.82 20.04 -11.73
C ILE A 207 -6.24 21.05 -10.73
N LEU A 208 -6.68 22.31 -10.84
CA LEU A 208 -6.56 23.28 -9.75
C LEU A 208 -7.67 22.99 -8.73
N GLY A 209 -7.34 22.26 -7.68
CA GLY A 209 -8.19 22.08 -6.49
C GLY A 209 -7.52 22.72 -5.28
N THR A 210 -8.15 23.76 -4.70
CA THR A 210 -7.73 24.34 -3.42
C THR A 210 -8.35 23.55 -2.27
N ASN A 211 -7.55 22.82 -1.50
CA ASN A 211 -7.97 22.32 -0.18
C ASN A 211 -7.11 22.96 0.91
N GLY A 212 -7.79 23.42 1.97
CA GLY A 212 -7.32 24.33 3.01
C GLY A 212 -6.49 23.69 4.12
N ASP A 213 -5.53 22.84 3.77
CA ASP A 213 -4.51 22.38 4.70
C ASP A 213 -3.18 22.98 4.26
N GLY A 214 -2.53 23.77 5.12
CA GLY A 214 -1.37 24.64 4.82
C GLY A 214 -0.07 23.96 4.35
N TYR A 215 -0.13 22.95 3.49
CA TYR A 215 0.98 22.39 2.75
C TYR A 215 0.97 22.94 1.32
N SER A 216 2.09 23.54 0.89
CA SER A 216 2.29 23.91 -0.51
C SER A 216 2.20 22.67 -1.39
N PHE A 217 1.17 22.57 -2.23
CA PHE A 217 1.02 21.50 -3.20
C PHE A 217 2.21 21.51 -4.18
N ILE A 218 2.96 20.40 -4.26
CA ILE A 218 3.98 20.21 -5.29
C ILE A 218 3.25 19.73 -6.54
N ASP A 219 3.10 20.63 -7.51
CA ASP A 219 2.58 20.26 -8.82
C ASP A 219 3.61 19.39 -9.55
N VAL A 220 3.33 18.08 -9.59
CA VAL A 220 4.13 17.09 -10.29
C VAL A 220 3.54 16.69 -11.64
N THR A 221 2.42 17.30 -12.06
CA THR A 221 1.73 17.00 -13.33
C THR A 221 2.08 17.96 -14.45
N SER A 222 3.05 18.85 -14.23
CA SER A 222 3.55 19.78 -15.24
C SER A 222 3.86 19.05 -16.55
N ASN A 223 3.41 19.60 -17.68
CA ASN A 223 3.61 19.00 -19.00
C ASN A 223 5.12 18.77 -19.24
N VAL A 224 5.50 17.48 -19.22
CA VAL A 224 6.88 17.01 -19.34
C VAL A 224 7.56 17.58 -20.59
N LYS A 225 6.83 17.84 -21.67
CA LYS A 225 7.40 18.33 -22.93
C LYS A 225 7.75 19.83 -22.93
N GLU A 226 7.21 20.61 -22.00
CA GLU A 226 7.40 22.08 -21.94
C GLU A 226 8.34 22.52 -20.82
N CYS A 227 8.79 21.59 -19.98
CA CYS A 227 9.72 21.88 -18.90
C CYS A 227 11.12 22.28 -19.44
N PRO A 228 11.78 23.30 -18.87
CA PRO A 228 13.15 23.67 -19.22
C PRO A 228 14.12 22.49 -19.05
N ILE A 229 15.09 22.39 -19.96
CA ILE A 229 16.16 21.40 -19.87
C ILE A 229 17.17 21.84 -18.83
N TYR A 230 17.47 20.95 -17.88
CA TYR A 230 18.53 21.13 -16.88
C TYR A 230 19.62 20.09 -17.12
N SER A 231 20.73 20.54 -17.69
CA SER A 231 21.87 19.67 -18.02
C SER A 231 22.72 19.40 -16.79
N VAL A 232 22.98 18.13 -16.52
CA VAL A 232 23.76 17.68 -15.35
C VAL A 232 24.79 16.64 -15.74
N VAL A 233 25.87 16.54 -14.96
CA VAL A 233 26.93 15.55 -15.15
C VAL A 233 26.99 14.64 -13.94
N TRP A 234 26.84 13.34 -14.14
CA TRP A 234 26.92 12.32 -13.09
C TRP A 234 28.07 11.34 -13.35
N HIS A 235 28.81 10.99 -12.31
CA HIS A 235 29.91 10.03 -12.38
C HIS A 235 29.44 8.67 -11.88
N ARG A 236 29.65 7.60 -12.66
CA ARG A 236 29.28 6.23 -12.26
C ARG A 236 29.88 5.83 -10.91
N THR A 237 31.09 6.28 -10.61
CA THR A 237 31.82 6.03 -9.35
C THR A 237 31.26 6.79 -8.14
N LEU A 238 30.54 7.90 -8.36
CA LEU A 238 30.02 8.78 -7.31
C LEU A 238 28.50 9.01 -7.43
N LEU A 239 27.82 8.14 -8.18
CA LEU A 239 26.46 8.36 -8.68
C LEU A 239 25.47 8.76 -7.58
N LYS A 240 25.47 8.05 -6.45
CA LYS A 240 24.64 8.40 -5.28
C LYS A 240 24.81 9.86 -4.85
N ASN A 241 26.05 10.32 -4.71
CA ASN A 241 26.33 11.66 -4.22
C ASN A 241 25.97 12.72 -5.25
N ASP A 242 26.30 12.48 -6.53
CA ASP A 242 25.99 13.41 -7.62
C ASP A 242 24.47 13.58 -7.81
N MET A 243 23.70 12.49 -7.71
CA MET A 243 22.25 12.53 -7.77
C MET A 243 21.65 13.25 -6.55
N ILE A 244 22.10 12.94 -5.32
CA ILE A 244 21.63 13.68 -4.13
C ILE A 244 21.91 15.17 -4.27
N ALA A 245 23.11 15.56 -4.70
CA ALA A 245 23.48 16.97 -4.91
C ALA A 245 22.59 17.65 -5.97
N THR A 246 22.30 16.94 -7.07
CA THR A 246 21.42 17.45 -8.14
C THR A 246 19.99 17.68 -7.64
N PHE A 247 19.44 16.73 -6.88
CA PHE A 247 18.04 16.75 -6.42
C PHE A 247 17.83 17.58 -5.15
N LYS A 248 18.86 18.26 -4.65
CA LYS A 248 18.67 19.36 -3.68
C LYS A 248 17.96 20.57 -4.29
N GLU A 249 17.99 20.72 -5.61
CA GLU A 249 17.24 21.75 -6.32
C GLU A 249 15.73 21.62 -6.08
N GLN A 250 15.10 22.67 -5.55
CA GLN A 250 13.69 22.62 -5.15
C GLN A 250 12.75 22.58 -6.36
N GLY A 251 13.14 23.21 -7.48
CA GLY A 251 12.37 23.24 -8.72
C GLY A 251 12.53 22.02 -9.61
N ILE A 252 13.20 20.96 -9.16
CA ILE A 252 13.63 19.82 -10.01
C ILE A 252 12.47 19.11 -10.71
N PHE A 253 11.26 19.12 -10.14
CA PHE A 253 10.08 18.50 -10.74
C PHE A 253 9.59 19.22 -12.00
N HIS A 254 9.90 20.52 -12.13
CA HIS A 254 9.55 21.35 -13.28
C HIS A 254 10.69 21.42 -14.31
N MET A 255 11.64 20.49 -14.26
CA MET A 255 12.78 20.43 -15.17
C MET A 255 12.85 19.08 -15.88
N ASN A 256 13.41 19.08 -17.08
CA ASN A 256 13.81 17.88 -17.80
C ASN A 256 15.32 17.69 -17.67
N LEU A 257 15.75 16.64 -16.98
CA LEU A 257 17.17 16.35 -16.83
C LEU A 257 17.77 15.83 -18.14
N ASP A 258 18.76 16.55 -18.68
CA ASP A 258 19.68 16.04 -19.70
C ASP A 258 20.97 15.60 -19.02
N VAL A 259 21.09 14.30 -18.77
CA VAL A 259 22.19 13.73 -17.99
C VAL A 259 23.32 13.31 -18.92
N THR A 260 24.54 13.76 -18.59
CA THR A 260 25.78 13.26 -19.15
C THR A 260 26.49 12.38 -18.14
N PHE A 261 26.84 11.15 -18.52
CA PHE A 261 27.53 10.22 -17.64
C PHE A 261 29.03 10.22 -17.87
N ILE A 262 29.80 10.17 -16.79
CA ILE A 262 31.22 9.85 -16.80
C ILE A 262 31.38 8.42 -16.27
N GLY A 263 31.86 7.53 -17.13
CA GLY A 263 32.03 6.11 -16.86
C GLY A 263 33.16 5.81 -15.86
N TYR A 264 33.29 4.54 -15.46
CA TYR A 264 34.32 4.08 -14.50
C TYR A 264 35.76 4.33 -14.94
N ASN A 265 35.99 4.48 -16.25
CA ASN A 265 37.28 4.82 -16.84
C ASN A 265 37.57 6.33 -16.86
N GLY A 266 36.68 7.16 -16.30
CA GLY A 266 36.78 8.62 -16.27
C GLY A 266 36.45 9.31 -17.59
N LYS A 267 35.93 8.59 -18.59
CA LYS A 267 35.53 9.14 -19.89
C LYS A 267 34.02 9.37 -19.95
N MET A 268 33.60 10.33 -20.76
CA MET A 268 32.19 10.56 -21.05
C MET A 268 31.60 9.36 -21.80
N GLU A 269 30.45 8.89 -21.34
CA GLU A 269 29.65 7.87 -22.03
C GLU A 269 28.90 8.51 -23.20
N GLU A 270 28.79 7.78 -24.32
CA GLU A 270 28.04 8.25 -25.48
C GLU A 270 26.52 8.05 -25.28
N GLY A 271 26.13 6.96 -24.62
CA GLY A 271 24.74 6.60 -24.39
C GLY A 271 23.95 7.68 -23.64
N LYS A 272 22.77 8.01 -24.18
CA LYS A 272 21.79 8.93 -23.59
C LYS A 272 20.39 8.34 -23.65
N GLY A 273 19.49 8.86 -22.82
CA GLY A 273 18.06 8.55 -22.86
C GLY A 273 17.54 7.82 -21.61
N GLU A 274 16.26 7.45 -21.67
CA GLU A 274 15.53 6.90 -20.51
C GLU A 274 16.10 5.56 -20.02
N GLY A 275 16.60 4.71 -20.93
CA GLY A 275 17.21 3.44 -20.54
C GLY A 275 18.47 3.64 -19.67
N VAL A 276 19.30 4.62 -20.03
CA VAL A 276 20.50 4.99 -19.25
C VAL A 276 20.11 5.65 -17.92
N PHE A 277 19.05 6.47 -17.92
CA PHE A 277 18.53 7.08 -16.70
C PHE A 277 17.93 6.04 -15.73
N ARG A 278 17.19 5.05 -16.24
CA ARG A 278 16.70 3.90 -15.43
C ARG A 278 17.87 3.13 -14.83
N ASP A 279 18.94 2.92 -15.58
CA ASP A 279 20.12 2.21 -15.06
C ASP A 279 20.79 3.00 -13.93
N ALA A 280 20.81 4.33 -14.07
CA ALA A 280 21.26 5.22 -13.00
C ALA A 280 20.36 5.15 -11.77
N LEU A 281 19.02 5.12 -11.93
CA LEU A 281 18.07 4.94 -10.82
C LEU A 281 18.28 3.59 -10.11
N SER A 282 18.33 2.49 -10.85
CA SER A 282 18.60 1.16 -10.29
C SER A 282 19.93 1.13 -9.54
N THR A 283 20.98 1.76 -10.10
CA THR A 283 22.30 1.82 -9.44
C THR A 283 22.28 2.71 -8.20
N PHE A 284 21.61 3.86 -8.26
CA PHE A 284 21.41 4.78 -7.14
C PHE A 284 20.75 4.09 -5.96
N TRP A 285 19.61 3.41 -6.19
CA TRP A 285 18.86 2.77 -5.13
C TRP A 285 19.61 1.60 -4.51
N ASN A 286 20.35 0.82 -5.30
CA ASN A 286 21.28 -0.18 -4.77
C ASN A 286 22.36 0.46 -3.86
N GLN A 287 22.99 1.56 -4.28
CA GLN A 287 23.97 2.28 -3.45
C GLN A 287 23.34 2.90 -2.19
N PHE A 288 22.12 3.42 -2.30
CA PHE A 288 21.32 3.93 -1.18
C PHE A 288 21.07 2.81 -0.15
N PHE A 289 20.50 1.69 -0.59
CA PHE A 289 20.15 0.57 0.29
C PHE A 289 21.36 -0.07 0.97
N ASN A 290 22.53 -0.01 0.35
CA ASN A 290 23.76 -0.53 0.92
C ASN A 290 24.42 0.40 1.95
N SER A 291 24.09 1.69 1.97
CA SER A 291 24.85 2.68 2.77
C SER A 291 24.01 3.61 3.64
N LEU A 292 22.72 3.75 3.35
CA LEU A 292 21.78 4.68 3.97
C LEU A 292 20.51 3.98 4.49
N ALA A 293 20.43 2.64 4.42
CA ALA A 293 19.29 1.87 4.90
C ALA A 293 19.74 0.61 5.65
N VAL A 294 18.84 0.07 6.46
CA VAL A 294 19.03 -1.19 7.22
C VAL A 294 17.91 -2.17 6.88
N GLY A 295 18.16 -3.47 7.05
CA GLY A 295 17.23 -4.55 6.72
C GLY A 295 17.71 -5.48 5.61
N ALA A 296 16.95 -6.54 5.39
CA ALA A 296 17.20 -7.59 4.41
C ALA A 296 16.39 -7.36 3.12
N GLN A 297 15.26 -8.04 2.95
CA GLN A 297 14.43 -7.95 1.74
C GLN A 297 13.73 -6.59 1.67
N GLU A 298 13.13 -6.15 2.78
CA GLU A 298 12.68 -4.78 2.98
C GLU A 298 13.71 -3.98 3.78
N LYS A 299 13.98 -2.78 3.29
CA LYS A 299 15.00 -1.89 3.83
C LYS A 299 14.41 -0.54 4.17
N ILE A 300 14.87 -0.02 5.29
CA ILE A 300 14.32 1.19 5.92
C ILE A 300 15.43 2.22 5.97
N PRO A 301 15.17 3.47 5.53
CA PRO A 301 16.15 4.55 5.66
C PRO A 301 16.62 4.69 7.11
N SER A 302 17.94 4.80 7.31
CA SER A 302 18.55 4.85 8.64
C SER A 302 19.27 6.17 8.85
N ILE A 303 19.09 6.77 10.03
CA ILE A 303 19.65 8.08 10.37
C ILE A 303 21.18 8.03 10.32
N ARG A 304 21.77 9.06 9.72
CA ARG A 304 23.22 9.30 9.73
C ARG A 304 23.53 10.75 10.04
N HIS A 305 24.70 10.98 10.63
CA HIS A 305 25.15 12.33 11.01
C HIS A 305 25.49 13.20 9.80
N ASP A 306 25.87 12.59 8.68
CA ASP A 306 26.25 13.26 7.42
C ASP A 306 25.08 13.43 6.44
N CYS A 307 23.85 13.06 6.83
CA CYS A 307 22.63 13.28 6.04
C CYS A 307 21.62 14.07 6.86
N GLN A 308 21.38 15.32 6.47
CA GLN A 308 20.45 16.24 7.09
C GLN A 308 19.17 16.33 6.24
N LYS A 309 18.27 17.25 6.63
CA LYS A 309 16.97 17.45 5.97
C LYS A 309 17.07 17.56 4.45
N GLU A 310 18.00 18.35 3.93
CA GLU A 310 18.15 18.56 2.49
C GLU A 310 18.51 17.28 1.73
N GLU A 311 19.41 16.45 2.28
CA GLU A 311 19.77 15.18 1.67
C GLU A 311 18.59 14.21 1.65
N TRP A 312 17.86 14.11 2.77
CA TRP A 312 16.69 13.23 2.85
C TRP A 312 15.56 13.68 1.92
N GLU A 313 15.30 14.98 1.84
CA GLU A 313 14.35 15.54 0.87
C GLU A 313 14.80 15.28 -0.57
N ALA A 314 16.09 15.46 -0.90
CA ALA A 314 16.61 15.17 -2.23
C ALA A 314 16.40 13.70 -2.62
N ILE A 315 16.61 12.76 -1.70
CA ILE A 315 16.37 11.34 -1.94
C ILE A 315 14.87 11.06 -2.18
N ALA A 316 13.98 11.71 -1.42
CA ALA A 316 12.54 11.64 -1.68
C ALA A 316 12.18 12.22 -3.07
N ARG A 317 12.83 13.31 -3.49
CA ARG A 317 12.62 13.86 -4.85
C ARG A 317 13.12 12.90 -5.94
N ILE A 318 14.23 12.19 -5.72
CA ILE A 318 14.71 11.13 -6.64
C ILE A 318 13.67 10.02 -6.78
N LEU A 319 13.05 9.59 -5.68
CA LEU A 319 11.97 8.59 -5.69
C LEU A 319 10.80 9.04 -6.55
N VAL A 320 10.24 10.22 -6.25
CA VAL A 320 9.07 10.77 -6.93
C VAL A 320 9.37 11.04 -8.41
N TYR A 321 10.51 11.65 -8.72
CA TYR A 321 10.91 11.94 -10.10
C TYR A 321 11.15 10.65 -10.89
N GLY A 322 11.81 9.65 -10.28
CA GLY A 322 12.05 8.35 -10.90
C GLY A 322 10.74 7.63 -11.27
N TYR A 323 9.74 7.71 -10.38
CA TYR A 323 8.43 7.13 -10.66
C TYR A 323 7.70 7.86 -11.77
N ILE A 324 7.58 9.19 -11.66
CA ILE A 324 6.76 9.99 -12.59
C ILE A 324 7.37 9.98 -13.99
N ARG A 325 8.69 10.12 -14.09
CA ARG A 325 9.39 10.28 -15.38
C ARG A 325 9.80 8.94 -16.01
N ASN A 326 10.08 7.91 -15.22
CA ASN A 326 10.64 6.65 -15.72
C ASN A 326 9.86 5.40 -15.28
N ARG A 327 8.75 5.56 -14.55
CA ARG A 327 7.94 4.46 -13.97
C ARG A 327 8.74 3.52 -13.07
N TYR A 328 9.90 3.97 -12.60
CA TYR A 328 10.80 3.21 -11.74
C TYR A 328 10.38 3.33 -10.27
N PHE A 329 10.38 2.21 -9.53
CA PHE A 329 10.17 2.22 -8.08
C PHE A 329 11.10 1.22 -7.37
N PRO A 330 11.82 1.63 -6.30
CA PRO A 330 12.77 0.77 -5.61
C PRO A 330 12.08 -0.20 -4.64
N LEU A 331 11.82 -1.43 -5.10
CA LEU A 331 11.00 -2.41 -4.36
C LEU A 331 11.61 -2.94 -3.05
N SER A 332 12.89 -2.70 -2.80
CA SER A 332 13.51 -2.98 -1.49
C SER A 332 13.18 -1.90 -0.45
N LEU A 333 12.58 -0.76 -0.82
CA LEU A 333 12.10 0.21 0.16
C LEU A 333 10.94 -0.42 0.94
N SER A 334 11.02 -0.41 2.27
CA SER A 334 9.97 -1.01 3.09
C SER A 334 8.61 -0.42 2.79
N LEU A 335 7.64 -1.31 2.57
CA LEU A 335 6.29 -0.94 2.26
C LEU A 335 5.64 -0.23 3.45
N GLY A 336 5.84 -0.74 4.67
CA GLY A 336 5.37 -0.09 5.89
C GLY A 336 5.86 1.35 6.03
N PHE A 337 7.15 1.60 5.80
CA PHE A 337 7.71 2.95 5.82
C PHE A 337 7.05 3.88 4.78
N LEU A 338 6.86 3.39 3.55
CA LEU A 338 6.24 4.15 2.47
C LEU A 338 4.76 4.47 2.75
N ILE A 339 4.01 3.49 3.26
CA ILE A 339 2.60 3.63 3.63
C ILE A 339 2.45 4.72 4.70
N VAL A 340 3.30 4.74 5.73
CA VAL A 340 3.25 5.82 6.74
C VAL A 340 3.61 7.18 6.13
N CYS A 341 4.55 7.25 5.19
CA CYS A 341 4.84 8.50 4.47
C CYS A 341 3.61 9.05 3.72
N LEU A 342 2.83 8.17 3.08
CA LEU A 342 1.68 8.54 2.24
C LEU A 342 0.41 8.81 3.05
N PHE A 343 0.12 7.96 4.04
CA PHE A 343 -1.19 7.87 4.68
C PHE A 343 -1.14 8.13 6.20
N GLY A 344 0.04 8.24 6.80
CA GLY A 344 0.22 8.48 8.23
C GLY A 344 0.18 7.20 9.07
N ASP A 345 0.42 7.36 10.38
CA ASP A 345 0.65 6.23 11.31
C ASP A 345 -0.57 5.31 11.43
N ASP A 346 -1.77 5.88 11.45
CA ASP A 346 -3.03 5.13 11.67
C ASP A 346 -3.42 4.22 10.50
N SER A 347 -2.72 4.32 9.37
CA SER A 347 -2.97 3.50 8.18
C SER A 347 -2.35 2.10 8.23
N VAL A 348 -1.47 1.84 9.22
CA VAL A 348 -0.73 0.59 9.35
C VAL A 348 -1.33 -0.25 10.48
N SER A 349 -1.98 -1.37 10.12
CA SER A 349 -2.47 -2.34 11.10
C SER A 349 -1.32 -3.11 11.76
N SER A 350 -1.56 -3.67 12.95
CA SER A 350 -0.55 -4.47 13.66
C SER A 350 -0.05 -5.66 12.86
N GLU A 351 -0.95 -6.38 12.18
CA GLU A 351 -0.58 -7.53 11.33
C GLU A 351 0.25 -7.09 10.11
N PHE A 352 -0.10 -5.95 9.50
CA PHE A 352 0.65 -5.42 8.37
C PHE A 352 2.04 -4.92 8.80
N LEU A 353 2.15 -4.31 9.97
CA LEU A 353 3.44 -3.90 10.52
C LEU A 353 4.35 -5.10 10.81
N LEU A 354 3.78 -6.15 11.41
CA LEU A 354 4.50 -7.40 11.67
C LEU A 354 4.94 -8.09 10.38
N SER A 355 4.11 -8.07 9.33
CA SER A 355 4.50 -8.62 8.03
C SER A 355 5.64 -7.82 7.39
N CYS A 356 5.61 -6.48 7.45
CA CYS A 356 6.72 -5.64 6.99
C CYS A 356 8.00 -5.92 7.80
N PHE A 357 7.88 -6.07 9.12
CA PHE A 357 9.00 -6.39 9.99
C PHE A 357 9.60 -7.75 9.65
N ARG A 358 8.77 -8.77 9.42
CA ARG A 358 9.22 -10.09 8.95
C ARG A 358 10.05 -10.00 7.66
N GLN A 359 9.70 -9.11 6.72
CA GLN A 359 10.49 -8.87 5.50
C GLN A 359 11.76 -8.05 5.73
N HIS A 360 11.81 -7.27 6.82
CA HIS A 360 12.97 -6.50 7.22
C HIS A 360 14.08 -7.38 7.82
N LEU A 361 13.69 -8.47 8.50
CA LEU A 361 14.59 -9.43 9.13
C LEU A 361 15.43 -10.22 8.12
N SER A 362 16.67 -10.55 8.51
CA SER A 362 17.50 -11.56 7.81
C SER A 362 16.81 -12.93 7.83
N ASP A 363 17.29 -13.87 7.01
CA ASP A 363 16.66 -15.19 6.91
C ASP A 363 16.68 -15.93 8.26
N ASP A 364 17.81 -15.92 8.98
CA ASP A 364 17.94 -16.53 10.30
C ASP A 364 17.04 -15.86 11.36
N GLU A 365 16.99 -14.53 11.38
CA GLU A 365 16.09 -13.79 12.28
C GLU A 365 14.62 -14.04 11.97
N ARG A 366 14.28 -14.21 10.69
CA ARG A 366 12.91 -14.46 10.23
C ARG A 366 12.42 -15.83 10.67
N ASP A 367 13.28 -16.84 10.62
CA ASP A 367 12.96 -18.17 11.13
C ASP A 367 12.66 -18.12 12.64
N THR A 368 13.49 -17.39 13.42
CA THR A 368 13.23 -17.18 14.85
C THR A 368 11.97 -16.36 15.11
N PHE A 369 11.73 -15.32 14.31
CA PHE A 369 10.50 -14.56 14.36
C PHE A 369 9.29 -15.48 14.14
N ASP A 370 9.28 -16.30 13.09
CA ASP A 370 8.15 -17.17 12.76
C ASP A 370 7.87 -18.18 13.89
N LYS A 371 8.91 -18.79 14.45
CA LYS A 371 8.79 -19.67 15.63
C LYS A 371 8.09 -18.99 16.81
N CYS A 372 8.30 -17.69 17.04
CA CYS A 372 7.65 -16.96 18.14
C CYS A 372 6.12 -16.86 18.00
N PHE A 373 5.56 -17.16 16.82
CA PHE A 373 4.12 -17.15 16.55
C PHE A 373 3.52 -18.56 16.45
N GLU A 374 4.30 -19.61 16.68
CA GLU A 374 3.83 -21.00 16.75
C GLU A 374 3.23 -21.31 18.13
N ASP A 375 2.23 -22.19 18.19
CA ASP A 375 1.51 -22.51 19.44
C ASP A 375 2.42 -23.21 20.49
N ASP A 376 3.36 -24.04 20.04
CA ASP A 376 4.24 -24.85 20.90
C ASP A 376 5.60 -24.22 21.21
N PHE A 377 5.84 -22.99 20.74
CA PHE A 377 7.04 -22.17 20.97
C PHE A 377 7.61 -22.23 22.40
N ASP A 378 8.93 -22.44 22.55
CA ASP A 378 9.61 -22.34 23.84
C ASP A 378 10.14 -20.91 24.08
N PRO A 379 9.56 -20.14 25.03
CA PRO A 379 10.05 -18.81 25.35
C PRO A 379 11.46 -18.79 25.97
N ASN A 380 12.05 -19.95 26.30
CA ASN A 380 13.42 -20.03 26.82
C ASN A 380 14.45 -20.44 25.77
N ASP A 381 14.06 -20.56 24.50
CA ASP A 381 14.98 -20.83 23.40
C ASP A 381 16.09 -19.75 23.35
N ASP A 382 17.34 -20.18 23.14
CA ASP A 382 18.48 -19.26 23.10
C ASP A 382 18.46 -18.39 21.83
N ASP A 383 17.93 -18.88 20.72
CA ASP A 383 17.76 -18.11 19.47
C ASP A 383 16.83 -16.90 19.70
N VAL A 384 15.79 -17.07 20.50
CA VAL A 384 14.83 -16.01 20.86
C VAL A 384 15.49 -14.94 21.72
N LYS A 385 16.29 -15.36 22.71
CA LYS A 385 17.01 -14.43 23.57
C LYS A 385 18.00 -13.62 22.77
N ASP A 386 18.74 -14.26 21.86
CA ASP A 386 19.70 -13.61 20.98
C ASP A 386 18.99 -12.64 20.02
N PHE A 387 17.85 -13.04 19.45
CA PHE A 387 17.00 -12.18 18.62
C PHE A 387 16.52 -10.94 19.38
N LEU A 388 15.92 -11.10 20.56
CA LEU A 388 15.45 -9.98 21.37
C LEU A 388 16.60 -9.07 21.84
N SER A 389 17.73 -9.67 22.22
CA SER A 389 18.95 -8.97 22.64
C SER A 389 19.55 -8.12 21.53
N TYR A 390 19.51 -8.62 20.28
CA TYR A 390 19.95 -7.85 19.10
C TYR A 390 19.18 -6.53 18.94
N TYR A 391 17.86 -6.57 19.17
CA TYR A 391 17.00 -5.37 19.22
C TYR A 391 17.04 -4.62 20.56
N LYS A 392 17.96 -4.98 21.47
CA LYS A 392 18.13 -4.39 22.82
C LYS A 392 16.89 -4.49 23.69
N CYS A 393 16.09 -5.53 23.51
CA CYS A 393 14.97 -5.85 24.37
C CYS A 393 15.45 -6.64 25.59
N PHE A 394 15.40 -6.02 26.77
CA PHE A 394 15.77 -6.65 28.06
C PHE A 394 14.55 -7.04 28.90
N ARG A 395 13.36 -7.08 28.30
CA ARG A 395 12.12 -7.47 28.98
C ARG A 395 12.08 -8.99 29.13
N ASN A 396 11.55 -9.48 30.25
CA ASN A 396 11.22 -10.89 30.41
C ASN A 396 10.11 -11.26 29.43
N HIS A 397 10.35 -12.32 28.66
CA HIS A 397 9.44 -12.82 27.63
C HIS A 397 8.81 -14.15 28.07
N SER A 398 7.58 -14.36 27.64
CA SER A 398 6.78 -15.57 27.87
C SER A 398 5.87 -15.81 26.66
N LYS A 399 5.20 -16.96 26.61
CA LYS A 399 4.26 -17.27 25.53
C LYS A 399 3.14 -16.23 25.42
N GLU A 400 2.70 -15.67 26.54
CA GLU A 400 1.57 -14.73 26.60
C GLU A 400 1.94 -13.32 26.13
N ASN A 401 3.22 -12.92 26.18
CA ASN A 401 3.63 -11.54 25.93
C ASN A 401 4.57 -11.37 24.72
N ILE A 402 5.12 -12.45 24.15
CA ILE A 402 6.12 -12.39 23.08
C ILE A 402 5.61 -11.66 21.84
N ARG A 403 4.34 -11.91 21.45
CA ARG A 403 3.70 -11.24 20.31
C ARG A 403 3.68 -9.72 20.48
N GLN A 404 3.33 -9.25 21.67
CA GLN A 404 3.29 -7.83 21.99
C GLN A 404 4.70 -7.21 22.00
N ILE A 405 5.70 -7.92 22.53
CA ILE A 405 7.10 -7.47 22.53
C ILE A 405 7.60 -7.31 21.09
N ILE A 406 7.36 -8.30 20.23
CA ILE A 406 7.77 -8.27 18.82
C ILE A 406 7.06 -7.14 18.08
N PHE A 407 5.76 -6.93 18.33
CA PHE A 407 5.02 -5.79 17.77
C PHE A 407 5.63 -4.44 18.16
N GLU A 408 5.99 -4.26 19.44
CA GLU A 408 6.64 -3.02 19.91
C GLU A 408 8.01 -2.81 19.24
N ILE A 409 8.80 -3.87 19.07
CA ILE A 409 10.08 -3.82 18.33
C ILE A 409 9.83 -3.44 16.87
N ALA A 410 8.87 -4.08 16.20
CA ALA A 410 8.51 -3.76 14.82
C ALA A 410 8.13 -2.28 14.66
N HIS A 411 7.31 -1.76 15.58
CA HIS A 411 6.94 -0.35 15.62
C HIS A 411 8.15 0.56 15.86
N GLN A 412 9.05 0.17 16.76
CA GLN A 412 10.28 0.92 17.01
C GLN A 412 11.18 0.99 15.76
N GLU A 413 11.43 -0.14 15.11
CA GLU A 413 12.34 -0.23 13.95
C GLU A 413 11.77 0.45 12.70
N ILE A 414 10.49 0.24 12.41
CA ILE A 414 9.87 0.67 11.14
C ILE A 414 9.35 2.11 11.20
N ILE A 415 8.84 2.54 12.36
CA ILE A 415 8.12 3.81 12.48
C ILE A 415 8.89 4.81 13.34
N GLN A 416 9.33 4.42 14.54
CA GLN A 416 9.91 5.37 15.49
C GLN A 416 11.33 5.79 15.10
N LYS A 417 12.22 4.83 14.81
CA LYS A 417 13.61 5.11 14.44
C LYS A 417 13.75 5.98 13.18
N PRO A 418 13.05 5.71 12.06
CA PRO A 418 13.16 6.53 10.86
C PRO A 418 12.30 7.79 10.89
N ARG A 419 11.64 8.14 12.02
CA ARG A 419 10.68 9.24 12.10
C ARG A 419 11.20 10.58 11.56
N TYR A 420 12.47 10.91 11.82
CA TYR A 420 13.08 12.13 11.27
C TYR A 420 13.09 12.13 9.74
N ILE A 421 13.46 11.00 9.14
CA ILE A 421 13.51 10.82 7.68
C ILE A 421 12.10 10.82 7.10
N LEU A 422 11.18 10.13 7.77
CA LEU A 422 9.76 10.11 7.43
C LEU A 422 9.18 11.53 7.34
N ASN A 423 9.49 12.39 8.31
CA ASN A 423 9.05 13.79 8.29
C ASN A 423 9.66 14.61 7.13
N CYS A 424 10.84 14.23 6.65
CA CYS A 424 11.44 14.84 5.45
C CYS A 424 10.80 14.32 4.17
N TRP A 425 10.45 13.04 4.11
CA TRP A 425 9.93 12.37 2.91
C TRP A 425 8.44 12.62 2.70
N ALA A 426 7.63 12.54 3.75
CA ALA A 426 6.17 12.56 3.66
C ALA A 426 5.62 13.76 2.86
N PRO A 427 6.07 15.02 3.06
CA PRO A 427 5.57 16.16 2.28
C PRO A 427 5.81 16.03 0.76
N ILE A 428 6.90 15.35 0.37
CA ILE A 428 7.28 15.16 -1.03
C ILE A 428 6.58 13.94 -1.62
N VAL A 429 6.63 12.80 -0.92
CA VAL A 429 6.08 11.53 -1.39
C VAL A 429 4.55 11.57 -1.50
N LYS A 430 3.86 12.35 -0.66
CA LYS A 430 2.41 12.55 -0.75
C LYS A 430 1.94 13.12 -2.09
N SER A 431 2.81 13.78 -2.86
CA SER A 431 2.45 14.23 -4.21
C SER A 431 2.12 13.07 -5.16
N LEU A 432 2.56 11.84 -4.86
CA LEU A 432 2.24 10.65 -5.64
C LEU A 432 0.77 10.22 -5.50
N LYS A 433 0.04 10.66 -4.46
CA LYS A 433 -1.36 10.24 -4.20
C LYS A 433 -2.36 10.61 -5.31
N ILE A 434 -1.98 11.52 -6.20
CA ILE A 434 -2.76 11.86 -7.39
C ILE A 434 -2.78 10.73 -8.42
N LEU A 435 -1.83 9.80 -8.34
CA LEU A 435 -1.69 8.68 -9.26
C LEU A 435 -2.45 7.47 -8.73
N PRO A 436 -3.07 6.65 -9.61
CA PRO A 436 -3.87 5.49 -9.20
C PRO A 436 -3.13 4.53 -8.26
N ASP A 437 -1.83 4.32 -8.51
CA ASP A 437 -0.98 3.41 -7.74
C ASP A 437 -0.75 3.80 -6.27
N PHE A 438 -1.18 5.00 -5.84
CA PHE A 438 -0.92 5.53 -4.49
C PHE A 438 -2.16 6.13 -3.81
N GLN A 439 -3.36 5.77 -4.26
CA GLN A 439 -4.60 6.28 -3.66
C GLN A 439 -4.94 5.58 -2.34
N SER A 440 -4.61 4.29 -2.21
CA SER A 440 -4.79 3.49 -1.00
C SER A 440 -3.60 2.59 -0.68
N VAL A 441 -3.61 1.97 0.51
CA VAL A 441 -2.62 0.96 0.91
C VAL A 441 -2.60 -0.22 -0.06
N LYS A 442 -3.78 -0.65 -0.54
CA LYS A 442 -3.92 -1.78 -1.48
C LYS A 442 -3.33 -1.44 -2.85
N ASP A 443 -3.48 -0.21 -3.32
CA ASP A 443 -2.94 0.21 -4.61
C ASP A 443 -1.40 0.18 -4.59
N VAL A 444 -0.79 0.64 -3.50
CA VAL A 444 0.67 0.60 -3.35
C VAL A 444 1.17 -0.84 -3.27
N GLN A 445 0.46 -1.74 -2.56
CA GLN A 445 0.77 -3.17 -2.55
C GLN A 445 0.71 -3.77 -3.95
N HIS A 446 -0.36 -3.48 -4.69
CA HIS A 446 -0.52 -3.95 -6.07
C HIS A 446 0.59 -3.41 -6.99
N MET A 447 0.98 -2.15 -6.85
CA MET A 447 2.10 -1.55 -7.59
C MET A 447 3.42 -2.28 -7.30
N TYR A 448 3.70 -2.57 -6.02
CA TYR A 448 4.88 -3.34 -5.63
C TYR A 448 4.89 -4.72 -6.29
N ASP A 449 3.76 -5.43 -6.21
CA ASP A 449 3.63 -6.76 -6.78
C ASP A 449 3.77 -6.72 -8.31
N ALA A 450 3.07 -5.82 -8.99
CA ALA A 450 3.13 -5.64 -10.43
C ALA A 450 4.56 -5.44 -10.94
N LYS A 451 5.33 -4.58 -10.26
CA LYS A 451 6.72 -4.26 -10.63
C LYS A 451 7.74 -5.33 -10.23
N ARG A 452 7.41 -6.21 -9.28
CA ARG A 452 8.33 -7.24 -8.78
C ARG A 452 8.68 -8.25 -9.87
N PRO A 453 9.96 -8.37 -10.26
CA PRO A 453 10.37 -9.37 -11.23
C PRO A 453 10.23 -10.77 -10.63
N THR A 454 9.57 -11.65 -11.38
CA THR A 454 9.57 -13.09 -11.15
C THR A 454 9.86 -13.78 -12.47
N THR A 455 10.40 -15.00 -12.44
CA THR A 455 10.68 -15.78 -13.66
C THR A 455 9.44 -15.84 -14.56
N LYS A 456 8.25 -16.05 -13.99
CA LYS A 456 6.98 -16.08 -14.72
C LYS A 456 6.68 -14.75 -15.40
N LYS A 457 6.82 -13.63 -14.68
CA LYS A 457 6.55 -12.28 -15.24
C LYS A 457 7.57 -11.92 -16.31
N VAL A 458 8.86 -12.12 -16.07
CA VAL A 458 9.91 -11.81 -17.05
C VAL A 458 9.75 -12.63 -18.32
N LEU A 459 9.43 -13.93 -18.23
CA LEU A 459 9.16 -14.75 -19.41
C LEU A 459 7.93 -14.29 -20.21
N LYS A 460 6.90 -13.76 -19.55
CA LYS A 460 5.72 -13.18 -20.21
C LYS A 460 6.03 -11.89 -20.97
N LEU A 461 7.06 -11.14 -20.55
CA LEU A 461 7.47 -9.90 -21.22
C LEU A 461 8.19 -10.17 -22.55
N ILE A 462 8.80 -11.35 -22.74
CA ILE A 462 9.57 -11.68 -23.94
C ILE A 462 8.64 -11.84 -25.16
N GLN A 463 8.81 -10.96 -26.14
CA GLN A 463 8.17 -11.02 -27.45
C GLN A 463 9.21 -11.27 -28.54
N SER A 464 8.95 -12.22 -29.44
CA SER A 464 9.91 -12.60 -30.48
C SER A 464 9.23 -13.34 -31.64
N GLU A 465 9.71 -13.12 -32.86
CA GLU A 465 9.26 -13.78 -34.09
C GLU A 465 10.44 -14.50 -34.78
N PRO A 466 10.86 -15.69 -34.29
CA PRO A 466 12.00 -16.41 -34.87
C PRO A 466 11.67 -16.98 -36.26
N ALA A 467 12.49 -16.64 -37.24
CA ALA A 467 12.34 -17.01 -38.66
C ALA A 467 13.00 -18.34 -39.02
N SER A 468 13.91 -18.86 -38.19
CA SER A 468 14.65 -20.11 -38.44
C SER A 468 14.70 -21.06 -37.23
N ASP A 469 15.01 -22.33 -37.47
CA ASP A 469 15.15 -23.32 -36.39
C ASP A 469 16.28 -22.97 -35.41
N LYS A 470 17.34 -22.33 -35.91
CA LYS A 470 18.44 -21.84 -35.07
C LYS A 470 17.99 -20.73 -34.13
N GLU A 471 17.18 -19.80 -34.63
CA GLU A 471 16.61 -18.71 -33.82
C GLU A 471 15.63 -19.24 -32.78
N ARG A 472 14.76 -20.18 -33.15
CA ARG A 472 13.86 -20.86 -32.20
C ARG A 472 14.64 -21.55 -31.08
N LEU A 473 15.70 -22.27 -31.44
CA LEU A 473 16.57 -22.93 -30.47
C LEU A 473 17.26 -21.93 -29.53
N CYS A 474 17.77 -20.81 -30.07
CA CYS A 474 18.39 -19.76 -29.25
C CYS A 474 17.39 -19.08 -28.33
N LEU A 475 16.15 -18.85 -28.78
CA LEU A 475 15.08 -18.33 -27.94
C LEU A 475 14.75 -19.31 -26.79
N ASP A 476 14.72 -20.61 -27.07
CA ASP A 476 14.51 -21.64 -26.04
C ASP A 476 15.67 -21.66 -25.03
N HIS A 477 16.91 -21.48 -25.48
CA HIS A 477 18.07 -21.33 -24.61
C HIS A 477 17.98 -20.10 -23.71
N LEU A 478 17.58 -18.93 -24.25
CA LEU A 478 17.35 -17.73 -23.46
C LEU A 478 16.24 -17.94 -22.41
N LYS A 479 15.10 -18.50 -22.82
CA LYS A 479 14.00 -18.81 -21.89
C LYS A 479 14.41 -19.83 -20.83
N LYS A 480 15.28 -20.79 -21.16
CA LYS A 480 15.84 -21.74 -20.19
C LYS A 480 16.80 -21.04 -19.23
N TYR A 481 17.60 -20.09 -19.71
CA TYR A 481 18.51 -19.30 -18.88
C TYR A 481 17.75 -18.43 -17.88
N ILE A 482 16.71 -17.71 -18.32
CA ILE A 482 15.85 -16.92 -17.41
C ILE A 482 15.23 -17.79 -16.30
N ARG A 483 14.88 -19.06 -16.61
CA ARG A 483 14.38 -20.01 -15.61
C ARG A 483 15.42 -20.51 -14.61
N SER A 484 16.70 -20.47 -14.97
CA SER A 484 17.78 -20.94 -14.10
C SER A 484 18.31 -19.85 -13.17
N LEU A 485 18.03 -18.56 -13.44
CA LEU A 485 18.42 -17.44 -12.59
C LEU A 485 17.83 -17.55 -11.18
N GLN A 486 18.69 -17.38 -10.18
CA GLN A 486 18.32 -17.42 -8.75
C GLN A 486 18.68 -16.08 -8.07
N GLY A 487 17.99 -15.77 -6.97
CA GLY A 487 18.27 -14.58 -6.17
C GLY A 487 18.34 -13.28 -7.00
N ASN A 488 19.40 -12.51 -6.82
CA ASN A 488 19.57 -11.19 -7.44
C ASN A 488 19.93 -11.22 -8.93
N PHE A 489 20.17 -12.38 -9.53
CA PHE A 489 20.51 -12.45 -10.95
C PHE A 489 19.33 -12.12 -11.88
N LEU A 490 18.09 -12.37 -11.47
CA LEU A 490 16.92 -12.04 -12.28
C LEU A 490 16.68 -10.52 -12.39
N PRO A 491 16.66 -9.74 -11.28
CA PRO A 491 16.70 -8.28 -11.36
C PRO A 491 17.89 -7.75 -12.17
N LEU A 492 19.07 -8.35 -12.01
CA LEU A 492 20.28 -7.92 -12.73
C LEU A 492 20.19 -8.18 -14.24
N PHE A 493 19.61 -9.31 -14.65
CA PHE A 493 19.27 -9.57 -16.04
C PHE A 493 18.31 -8.51 -16.59
N LEU A 494 17.27 -8.16 -15.81
CA LEU A 494 16.33 -7.13 -16.22
C LEU A 494 17.01 -5.77 -16.39
N GLN A 495 17.92 -5.43 -15.48
CA GLN A 495 18.69 -4.19 -15.53
C GLN A 495 19.57 -4.14 -16.77
N PHE A 496 20.24 -5.25 -17.12
CA PHE A 496 21.03 -5.33 -18.34
C PHE A 496 20.17 -5.07 -19.59
N VAL A 497 19.00 -5.71 -19.68
CA VAL A 497 18.16 -5.66 -20.89
C VAL A 497 17.41 -4.34 -21.03
N THR A 498 17.02 -3.71 -19.93
CA THR A 498 16.05 -2.59 -19.94
C THR A 498 16.51 -1.33 -19.22
N GLY A 499 17.68 -1.39 -18.59
CA GLY A 499 18.16 -0.39 -17.64
C GLY A 499 17.47 -0.46 -16.28
N SER A 500 16.48 -1.34 -16.04
CA SER A 500 15.72 -1.38 -14.79
C SER A 500 15.80 -2.74 -14.12
N ASP A 501 16.10 -2.76 -12.82
CA ASP A 501 16.04 -3.96 -11.97
C ASP A 501 14.61 -4.37 -11.56
N VAL A 502 13.62 -3.57 -11.96
CA VAL A 502 12.18 -3.82 -11.76
C VAL A 502 11.40 -3.68 -13.07
N ILE A 503 10.17 -4.18 -13.12
CA ILE A 503 9.33 -4.12 -14.33
C ILE A 503 8.77 -2.71 -14.52
N CYS A 504 9.18 -2.05 -15.60
CA CYS A 504 8.79 -0.69 -15.96
C CYS A 504 8.20 -0.57 -17.39
N PHE A 505 8.02 -1.69 -18.08
CA PHE A 505 7.76 -1.75 -19.51
C PHE A 505 6.77 -2.88 -19.83
N PRO A 506 6.02 -2.76 -20.94
CA PRO A 506 4.99 -3.73 -21.31
C PRO A 506 5.55 -5.02 -21.94
N HIS A 507 6.72 -4.95 -22.58
CA HIS A 507 7.38 -6.09 -23.21
C HIS A 507 8.89 -5.86 -23.37
N ILE A 508 9.60 -6.94 -23.69
CA ILE A 508 11.00 -6.97 -24.13
C ILE A 508 11.01 -7.64 -25.50
N GLU A 509 11.39 -6.89 -26.52
CA GLU A 509 11.55 -7.44 -27.86
C GLU A 509 12.84 -8.27 -27.93
N VAL A 510 12.79 -9.44 -28.55
CA VAL A 510 13.96 -10.30 -28.79
C VAL A 510 14.11 -10.56 -30.27
N THR A 511 15.20 -10.05 -30.83
CA THR A 511 15.61 -10.27 -32.23
C THR A 511 16.90 -11.07 -32.29
N PHE A 512 17.28 -11.48 -33.50
CA PHE A 512 18.40 -12.39 -33.69
C PHE A 512 19.47 -11.78 -34.59
N SER A 513 20.73 -11.95 -34.19
CA SER A 513 21.89 -11.56 -34.98
C SER A 513 22.66 -12.79 -35.48
N VAL A 514 23.60 -12.55 -36.39
CA VAL A 514 24.51 -13.59 -36.94
C VAL A 514 25.93 -13.44 -36.40
N LEU A 515 26.12 -12.70 -35.29
CA LEU A 515 27.43 -12.50 -34.68
C LEU A 515 28.02 -13.85 -34.24
N ASP A 516 29.28 -14.11 -34.55
CA ASP A 516 29.93 -15.39 -34.28
C ASP A 516 31.39 -15.22 -33.81
N GLY A 517 31.97 -16.31 -33.31
CA GLY A 517 33.34 -16.37 -32.82
C GLY A 517 33.64 -15.28 -31.80
N LYS A 518 34.75 -14.55 -31.99
CA LYS A 518 35.20 -13.50 -31.06
C LYS A 518 34.29 -12.26 -31.00
N THR A 519 33.32 -12.15 -31.91
CA THR A 519 32.39 -11.01 -31.96
C THR A 519 31.03 -11.31 -31.36
N ARG A 520 30.75 -12.60 -31.08
CA ARG A 520 29.50 -13.07 -30.50
C ARG A 520 29.31 -12.44 -29.13
N ARG A 521 28.14 -11.82 -28.94
CA ARG A 521 27.68 -11.26 -27.68
C ARG A 521 26.19 -10.94 -27.78
N PRO A 522 25.44 -11.04 -26.68
CA PRO A 522 24.13 -10.41 -26.57
C PRO A 522 24.29 -8.88 -26.63
N VAL A 523 23.34 -8.19 -27.25
CA VAL A 523 23.32 -6.71 -27.30
C VAL A 523 21.96 -6.23 -26.80
N ALA A 524 21.96 -5.35 -25.80
CA ALA A 524 20.74 -4.78 -25.23
C ALA A 524 20.60 -3.30 -25.62
N HIS A 525 19.38 -2.94 -26.03
CA HIS A 525 18.96 -1.59 -26.35
C HIS A 525 17.92 -1.15 -25.31
N THR A 526 18.39 -0.55 -24.23
CA THR A 526 17.59 -0.32 -23.02
C THR A 526 16.49 0.73 -23.17
N CYS A 527 16.57 1.62 -24.17
CA CYS A 527 15.55 2.65 -24.43
C CYS A 527 14.26 2.06 -25.06
N GLY A 528 14.38 1.07 -25.94
CA GLY A 528 13.27 0.42 -26.65
C GLY A 528 13.09 -1.06 -26.27
N PRO A 529 13.25 -1.39 -24.98
CA PRO A 529 13.77 -2.66 -24.43
C PRO A 529 13.89 -3.80 -25.45
N LEU A 530 14.95 -3.75 -26.26
CA LEU A 530 15.25 -4.73 -27.31
C LEU A 530 16.52 -5.51 -26.93
N LEU A 531 16.46 -6.84 -27.03
CA LEU A 531 17.58 -7.73 -26.81
C LEU A 531 17.90 -8.48 -28.11
N GLU A 532 19.05 -8.20 -28.71
CA GLU A 532 19.57 -8.97 -29.83
C GLU A 532 20.38 -10.16 -29.33
N ILE A 533 19.96 -11.37 -29.68
CA ILE A 533 20.67 -12.61 -29.33
C ILE A 533 21.29 -13.27 -30.57
N PRO A 534 22.59 -13.61 -30.56
CA PRO A 534 23.19 -14.36 -31.66
C PRO A 534 22.52 -15.72 -31.90
N SER A 535 22.06 -15.96 -33.13
CA SER A 535 21.52 -17.26 -33.59
C SER A 535 22.60 -18.35 -33.73
N THR A 536 23.84 -18.03 -33.38
CA THR A 536 25.05 -18.83 -33.55
C THR A 536 25.42 -19.64 -32.30
N TYR A 537 24.70 -19.47 -31.18
CA TYR A 537 24.87 -20.33 -30.02
C TYR A 537 24.56 -21.79 -30.37
N GLN A 538 25.55 -22.67 -30.19
CA GLN A 538 25.39 -24.10 -30.53
C GLN A 538 24.80 -24.90 -29.38
N SER A 539 24.84 -24.36 -28.15
CA SER A 539 24.28 -25.01 -26.97
C SER A 539 23.81 -24.01 -25.93
N TYR A 540 22.93 -24.47 -25.04
CA TYR A 540 22.52 -23.73 -23.85
C TYR A 540 23.70 -23.28 -22.98
N ASN A 541 24.75 -24.11 -22.87
CA ASN A 541 25.88 -23.83 -22.01
C ASN A 541 26.68 -22.61 -22.51
N GLU A 542 26.85 -22.46 -23.83
CA GLU A 542 27.53 -21.29 -24.41
C GLU A 542 26.78 -19.99 -24.11
N LEU A 543 25.45 -19.99 -24.29
CA LEU A 543 24.61 -18.83 -23.97
C LEU A 543 24.67 -18.54 -22.46
N SER A 544 24.56 -19.59 -21.64
CA SER A 544 24.56 -19.46 -20.18
C SER A 544 25.89 -18.93 -19.65
N GLU A 545 27.02 -19.36 -20.20
CA GLU A 545 28.35 -18.89 -19.84
C GLU A 545 28.50 -17.40 -20.16
N GLU A 546 28.23 -16.99 -21.40
CA GLU A 546 28.37 -15.59 -21.83
C GLU A 546 27.43 -14.65 -21.08
N PHE A 547 26.16 -14.99 -20.89
CA PHE A 547 25.27 -14.16 -20.09
C PHE A 547 25.71 -14.08 -18.63
N SER A 548 26.19 -15.17 -18.03
CA SER A 548 26.61 -15.16 -16.63
C SER A 548 27.86 -14.32 -16.42
N GLU A 549 28.83 -14.37 -17.35
CA GLU A 549 29.99 -13.48 -17.36
C GLU A 549 29.58 -12.01 -17.50
N LEU A 550 28.66 -11.73 -18.43
CA LEU A 550 28.18 -10.39 -18.69
C LEU A 550 27.46 -9.80 -17.47
N LEU A 551 26.57 -10.57 -16.83
CA LEU A 551 25.85 -10.11 -15.64
C LEU A 551 26.79 -9.95 -14.44
N SER A 552 27.84 -10.78 -14.34
CA SER A 552 28.80 -10.69 -13.24
C SER A 552 29.76 -9.50 -13.35
N ASN A 553 29.88 -8.87 -14.53
CA ASN A 553 30.82 -7.78 -14.78
C ASN A 553 30.11 -6.51 -15.28
N LYS A 554 29.50 -5.77 -14.35
CA LYS A 554 28.77 -4.54 -14.66
C LYS A 554 29.65 -3.43 -15.25
N ASP A 555 30.94 -3.39 -14.90
CA ASP A 555 31.89 -2.42 -15.46
C ASP A 555 32.13 -2.62 -16.96
N ALA A 556 31.82 -3.81 -17.49
CA ALA A 556 31.88 -4.11 -18.91
C ALA A 556 30.64 -3.66 -19.69
N TRP A 557 29.60 -3.13 -19.02
CA TRP A 557 28.41 -2.64 -19.69
C TRP A 557 28.74 -1.28 -20.35
N HIS A 558 28.60 -1.22 -21.67
CA HIS A 558 28.86 -0.02 -22.45
C HIS A 558 27.58 0.47 -23.09
N PHE A 559 27.12 1.66 -22.69
CA PHE A 559 25.98 2.33 -23.28
C PHE A 559 26.47 3.21 -24.44
N ASN A 560 26.13 2.81 -25.67
CA ASN A 560 26.46 3.55 -26.89
C ASN A 560 25.18 4.13 -27.50
N ILE A 561 25.32 5.18 -28.30
CA ILE A 561 24.23 5.65 -29.17
C ILE A 561 24.12 4.66 -30.35
N VAL A 562 22.90 4.21 -30.63
CA VAL A 562 22.60 3.34 -31.79
C VAL A 562 21.85 4.15 -32.83
#